data_AF-A0A1V1P7A9-F1
#
_entry.id   AF-A0A1V1P7A9-F1
#
_cell.length_a   1.000
_cell.length_b   1.000
_cell.length_c   1.000
_cell.angle_alpha   90.00
_cell.angle_beta   90.00
_cell.angle_gamma   90.00
#
_symmetry.space_group_name_H-M   'P 1'
#
loop_
_entity.id
_entity.type
_entity.pdbx_description
1 polymer ?
#
loop_
_entity_poly.entity_id
_entity_poly.type
_entity_poly.pdbx_seq_one_letter_code
_entity_poly.pdbx_strand_id
1 'polypeptide(L)'
;KKLDKGRVDLIILDEVQGWDIIKLTSENAKQFDTLDKPLNESKLHIMVSKKYPNAKAIMDKFNLGLRQFKQQPEYFAILERFGLK
;
A
#
# COMPACT_ATOMS: atom_id res chain seq x y z
N LYS A 1 -7.43 1.60 -18.05
CA LYS A 1 -7.67 1.87 -19.50
C LYS A 1 -6.84 1.01 -20.48
N LYS A 2 -5.51 0.87 -20.39
CA LYS A 2 -4.77 0.00 -21.35
C LYS A 2 -5.10 -1.49 -21.16
N LEU A 3 -5.02 -1.97 -19.92
CA LEU A 3 -5.37 -3.35 -19.52
C LEU A 3 -6.83 -3.67 -19.87
N ASP A 4 -7.75 -2.81 -19.46
CA ASP A 4 -9.20 -2.90 -19.75
C ASP A 4 -9.55 -2.95 -21.26
N LYS A 5 -8.73 -2.34 -22.12
CA LYS A 5 -8.89 -2.39 -23.58
C LYS A 5 -8.09 -3.52 -24.24
N GLY A 6 -7.50 -4.44 -23.47
CA GLY A 6 -6.67 -5.54 -23.97
C GLY A 6 -5.40 -5.08 -24.71
N ARG A 7 -4.91 -3.85 -24.45
CA ARG A 7 -3.69 -3.33 -25.11
C ARG A 7 -2.40 -3.80 -24.43
N VAL A 8 -2.54 -4.33 -23.23
CA VAL A 8 -1.48 -4.95 -22.43
C VAL A 8 -2.14 -6.12 -21.69
N ASP A 9 -1.42 -7.21 -21.50
CA ASP A 9 -1.92 -8.40 -20.81
C ASP A 9 -1.75 -8.31 -19.29
N LEU A 10 -0.77 -7.52 -18.82
CA LEU A 10 -0.41 -7.39 -17.42
C LEU A 10 0.08 -5.97 -17.12
N ILE A 11 -0.16 -5.49 -15.90
CA ILE A 11 0.46 -4.28 -15.34
C ILE A 11 1.01 -4.63 -13.95
N ILE A 12 2.20 -4.14 -13.64
CA ILE A 12 2.82 -4.26 -12.32
C ILE A 12 2.45 -3.02 -11.51
N LEU A 13 1.72 -3.21 -10.41
CA LEU A 13 1.32 -2.18 -9.46
C LEU A 13 1.32 -2.76 -8.05
N ASP A 14 1.27 -1.87 -7.04
CA ASP A 14 0.78 -2.26 -5.73
C ASP A 14 -0.66 -2.79 -5.87
N GLU A 15 -0.94 -3.93 -5.24
CA GLU A 15 -2.20 -4.65 -5.41
C GLU A 15 -3.42 -3.81 -5.02
N VAL A 16 -3.34 -3.15 -3.86
CA VAL A 16 -4.43 -2.32 -3.32
C VAL A 16 -4.69 -1.15 -4.27
N GLN A 17 -3.63 -0.47 -4.69
CA GLN A 17 -3.72 0.61 -5.67
C GLN A 17 -4.30 0.12 -7.01
N GLY A 18 -3.89 -1.06 -7.48
CA GLY A 18 -4.38 -1.66 -8.71
C GLY A 18 -5.90 -1.87 -8.67
N TRP A 19 -6.40 -2.45 -7.58
CA TRP A 19 -7.82 -2.67 -7.37
C TRP A 19 -8.62 -1.37 -7.23
N ASP A 20 -8.08 -0.35 -6.56
CA ASP A 20 -8.73 0.95 -6.47
C ASP A 20 -8.88 1.61 -7.85
N ILE A 21 -7.85 1.54 -8.69
CA ILE A 21 -7.91 2.02 -10.08
C ILE A 21 -8.95 1.23 -10.89
N ILE A 22 -9.00 -0.09 -10.76
CA ILE A 22 -9.96 -0.94 -11.48
C ILE A 22 -11.39 -0.58 -11.07
N LYS A 23 -11.68 -0.49 -9.76
CA LYS A 23 -13.00 -0.13 -9.22
C LYS A 23 -13.47 1.26 -9.69
N LEU A 24 -12.54 2.20 -9.83
CA LEU A 24 -12.85 3.57 -10.25
C LEU A 24 -12.99 3.74 -11.78
N THR A 25 -12.32 2.89 -12.58
CA THR A 25 -12.14 3.15 -14.02
C THR A 25 -12.68 2.08 -14.95
N SER A 26 -13.01 0.89 -14.46
CA SER A 26 -13.60 -0.17 -15.27
C SER A 26 -15.09 -0.33 -14.99
N GLU A 27 -15.85 -0.56 -16.05
CA GLU A 27 -17.28 -0.89 -15.98
C GLU A 27 -17.51 -2.33 -15.48
N ASN A 28 -16.51 -3.20 -15.60
CA ASN A 28 -16.60 -4.61 -15.20
C ASN A 28 -15.36 -5.07 -14.44
N ALA A 29 -15.23 -4.66 -13.18
CA ALA A 29 -14.10 -5.03 -12.32
C ALA A 29 -13.90 -6.56 -12.15
N LYS A 30 -14.93 -7.39 -12.42
CA LYS A 30 -14.87 -8.86 -12.25
C LYS A 30 -14.04 -9.58 -13.30
N GLN A 31 -13.67 -8.92 -14.40
CA GLN A 31 -12.84 -9.51 -15.46
C GLN A 31 -11.33 -9.39 -15.18
N PHE A 32 -10.96 -8.74 -14.08
CA PHE A 32 -9.58 -8.56 -13.66
C PHE A 32 -9.25 -9.52 -12.53
N ASP A 33 -7.97 -9.86 -12.44
CA ASP A 33 -7.44 -10.69 -11.38
C ASP A 33 -5.99 -10.27 -11.07
N THR A 34 -5.48 -10.74 -9.94
CA THR A 34 -4.10 -10.58 -9.49
C THR A 34 -3.41 -11.93 -9.49
N LEU A 35 -2.15 -11.96 -9.92
CA LEU A 35 -1.37 -13.21 -9.89
C LEU A 35 -1.00 -13.57 -8.46
N ASP A 36 -1.09 -14.86 -8.11
CA ASP A 36 -0.75 -15.37 -6.78
C ASP A 36 0.68 -15.04 -6.34
N LYS A 37 1.62 -14.97 -7.30
CA LYS A 37 3.03 -14.68 -7.06
C LYS A 37 3.33 -13.20 -7.35
N PRO A 38 3.66 -12.38 -6.33
CA PRO A 38 4.08 -11.01 -6.58
C PRO A 38 5.43 -10.99 -7.30
N LEU A 39 5.62 -9.99 -8.16
CA LEU A 39 6.93 -9.74 -8.78
C LEU A 39 7.97 -9.29 -7.75
N ASN A 40 7.54 -8.48 -6.77
CA ASN A 40 8.37 -7.99 -5.69
C ASN A 40 7.51 -7.74 -4.45
N GLU A 41 8.06 -8.04 -3.28
CA GLU A 41 7.50 -7.67 -1.98
C GLU A 41 8.43 -6.68 -1.32
N SER A 42 7.97 -5.43 -1.16
CA SER A 42 8.76 -4.38 -0.51
C SER A 42 7.97 -3.73 0.61
N LYS A 43 8.67 -3.40 1.70
CA LYS A 43 8.07 -2.71 2.84
C LYS A 43 8.11 -1.20 2.59
N LEU A 44 7.01 -0.53 2.91
CA LEU A 44 6.97 0.93 2.93
C LEU A 44 7.63 1.46 4.20
N HIS A 45 8.38 2.55 4.05
CA HIS A 45 9.09 3.22 5.14
C HIS A 45 8.83 4.72 5.09
N ILE A 46 8.63 5.32 6.27
CA ILE A 46 8.65 6.78 6.39
C ILE A 46 10.11 7.24 6.41
N MET A 47 10.39 8.32 5.69
CA MET A 47 11.73 8.90 5.61
C MET A 47 11.78 10.27 6.27
N VAL A 48 12.90 10.57 6.93
CA VAL A 48 13.22 11.89 7.46
C VAL A 48 14.54 12.35 6.83
N SER A 49 14.61 13.62 6.43
CA SER A 49 15.83 14.19 5.85
C SER A 49 17.01 14.05 6.81
N LYS A 50 18.15 13.60 6.30
CA LYS A 50 19.40 13.47 7.09
C LYS A 50 19.91 14.82 7.62
N LYS A 51 19.53 15.94 6.98
CA LYS A 51 19.92 17.30 7.39
C LYS A 51 19.00 17.88 8.47
N TYR A 52 17.87 17.23 8.76
CA TYR A 52 16.95 17.72 9.77
C TYR A 52 17.55 17.50 11.17
N PRO A 53 17.50 18.50 12.08
CA PRO A 53 18.00 18.34 13.43
C PRO A 53 17.39 17.10 14.11
N ASN A 54 18.23 16.27 14.73
CA ASN A 54 17.79 15.06 15.44
C ASN A 54 17.05 14.01 14.58
N ALA A 55 17.28 13.98 13.26
CA ALA A 55 16.61 13.06 12.33
C ALA A 55 16.56 11.59 12.81
N LYS A 56 17.69 11.07 13.32
CA LYS A 56 17.76 9.70 13.86
C LYS A 56 16.84 9.51 15.07
N ALA A 57 16.89 10.44 16.03
CA ALA A 57 16.08 10.35 17.25
C ALA A 57 14.57 10.44 16.94
N ILE A 58 14.18 11.25 15.96
CA ILE A 58 12.78 11.33 15.49
C ILE A 58 12.36 10.00 14.90
N MET A 59 13.18 9.43 14.01
CA MET A 59 12.89 8.14 13.38
C MET A 59 12.80 7.00 14.41
N ASP A 60 13.71 6.98 15.38
CA ASP A 60 13.73 5.97 16.45
C ASP A 60 12.47 6.07 17.33
N LYS A 61 12.08 7.28 17.74
CA LYS A 61 10.85 7.52 18.51
C LYS A 61 9.60 7.15 17.71
N PHE A 62 9.51 7.56 16.45
CA PHE A 62 8.38 7.22 15.58
C PHE A 62 8.24 5.71 15.42
N ASN A 63 9.32 5.01 15.10
CA ASN A 63 9.27 3.55 14.91
C ASN A 63 8.92 2.81 16.20
N LEU A 64 9.39 3.28 17.36
CA LEU A 64 8.97 2.72 18.66
C LEU A 64 7.48 2.92 18.89
N GLY A 65 6.98 4.14 18.71
CA GLY A 65 5.55 4.46 18.87
C GLY A 65 4.68 3.66 17.91
N LEU A 66 5.09 3.54 16.64
CA LEU A 66 4.36 2.73 15.65
C LEU A 66 4.31 1.25 16.04
N ARG A 67 5.40 0.67 16.56
CA ARG A 67 5.39 -0.72 17.04
C ARG A 67 4.39 -0.94 18.18
N GLN A 68 4.29 0.01 19.09
CA GLN A 68 3.34 -0.05 20.21
C GLN A 68 1.90 0.16 19.72
N PHE A 69 1.69 1.12 18.81
CA PHE A 69 0.39 1.43 18.24
C PHE A 69 -0.19 0.27 17.43
N LYS A 70 0.66 -0.50 16.73
CA LYS A 70 0.25 -1.70 15.98
C LYS A 70 -0.40 -2.80 16.83
N GLN A 71 -0.29 -2.72 18.15
CA GLN A 71 -0.94 -3.66 19.09
C GLN A 71 -2.31 -3.18 19.57
N GLN A 72 -2.72 -1.97 19.19
CA GLN A 72 -3.96 -1.34 19.65
C GLN A 72 -5.12 -1.57 18.67
N PRO A 73 -6.37 -1.67 19.13
CA PRO A 73 -7.56 -1.82 18.27
C PRO A 73 -7.69 -0.72 17.21
N GLU A 74 -7.27 0.50 17.53
CA GLU A 74 -7.34 1.67 16.65
C GLU A 74 -6.47 1.49 15.40
N TYR A 75 -5.36 0.74 15.50
CA TYR A 75 -4.55 0.41 14.33
C TYR A 75 -5.34 -0.46 13.35
N PHE A 76 -6.02 -1.49 13.84
CA PHE A 76 -6.84 -2.36 13.01
C PHE A 76 -8.05 -1.63 12.42
N ALA A 77 -8.67 -0.71 13.18
CA ALA A 77 -9.75 0.14 12.67
C ALA A 77 -9.29 1.03 11.50
N ILE A 78 -8.04 1.52 11.51
CA ILE A 78 -7.46 2.24 10.38
C ILE A 78 -7.28 1.31 9.18
N LEU A 79 -6.72 0.11 9.40
CA LEU A 79 -6.52 -0.86 8.33
C LEU A 79 -7.84 -1.24 7.65
N GLU A 80 -8.87 -1.57 8.43
CA GLU A 80 -10.20 -1.90 7.90
C GLU A 80 -10.83 -0.75 7.12
N ARG A 81 -10.73 0.48 7.63
CA ARG A 81 -11.24 1.68 6.95
C ARG A 81 -10.65 1.85 5.55
N PHE A 82 -9.40 1.45 5.36
CA PHE A 82 -8.68 1.56 4.08
C PHE A 82 -8.59 0.23 3.31
N GLY A 83 -9.31 -0.82 3.75
CA GLY A 83 -9.34 -2.11 3.05
C GLY A 83 -8.02 -2.89 3.09
N LEU A 84 -7.14 -2.60 4.04
CA LEU A 84 -5.91 -3.34 4.31
C LEU A 84 -6.25 -4.38 5.37
N LYS A 85 -5.99 -5.67 5.15
CA LYS A 85 -6.22 -6.74 6.14
C LYS A 85 -4.92 -7.43 6.49
#